data_AF-A0AAV5N3X0-F1
#
_entry.id   AF-A0AAV5N3X0-F1
#
_cell.length_a   1.000
_cell.length_b   1.000
_cell.length_c   1.000
_cell.angle_alpha   90.00
_cell.angle_beta   90.00
_cell.angle_gamma   90.00
#
_symmetry.space_group_name_H-M   'P 1'
#
loop_
_entity.id
_entity.type
_entity.pdbx_description
1 polymer ?
#
loop_
_entity_poly.entity_id
_entity_poly.type
_entity_poly.pdbx_seq_one_letter_code
_entity_poly.pdbx_strand_id
1 'polypeptide(L)'
;MRIARLKVVLLLLVGLMAAGCGVSSPSYSLSCLYGSSEQGLIDDSACAAPDGKTFRFSPRALAQADYGDNGLAGFFIDRRVFYVKPDGSSLEVLLFDNGPDYFEEGLTRGIVNGKVGFFNQRLEPVIEPQYDFAWPFENGLARVGMDCESILDGEHTVVSCRQENYIDRQGRKVEPPVPAQ
;
A
#
# COMPACT_ATOMS: atom_id res chain seq x y z
N MET A 1 66.20 -30.93 -43.98
CA MET A 1 65.27 -29.83 -43.61
C MET A 1 63.86 -30.41 -43.49
N ARG A 2 63.28 -30.45 -42.29
CA ARG A 2 61.88 -30.89 -42.06
C ARG A 2 60.98 -29.65 -42.08
N ILE A 3 60.02 -29.59 -43.00
CA ILE A 3 59.03 -28.52 -43.08
C ILE A 3 57.83 -28.95 -42.21
N ALA A 4 57.65 -28.31 -41.06
CA ALA A 4 56.46 -28.48 -40.22
C ALA A 4 55.31 -27.68 -40.84
N ARG A 5 54.21 -28.36 -41.21
CA ARG A 5 52.98 -27.70 -41.65
C ARG A 5 52.19 -27.26 -40.41
N LEU A 6 52.18 -25.94 -40.18
CA LEU A 6 51.41 -25.28 -39.13
C LEU A 6 49.91 -25.39 -39.45
N LYS A 7 49.14 -26.10 -38.63
CA LYS A 7 47.68 -26.13 -38.73
C LYS A 7 47.12 -24.83 -38.14
N VAL A 8 46.73 -23.90 -39.01
CA VAL A 8 45.94 -22.72 -38.61
C VAL A 8 44.52 -23.18 -38.35
N VAL A 9 44.11 -23.21 -37.08
CA VAL A 9 42.72 -23.45 -36.68
C VAL A 9 42.01 -22.09 -36.71
N LEU A 10 41.19 -21.87 -37.74
CA LEU A 10 40.34 -20.69 -37.87
C LEU A 10 39.15 -20.84 -36.90
N LEU A 11 39.25 -20.24 -35.72
CA LEU A 11 38.12 -20.08 -34.79
C LEU A 11 37.16 -19.04 -35.37
N LEU A 12 36.06 -19.51 -35.97
CA LEU A 12 34.91 -18.67 -36.32
C LEU A 12 34.24 -18.22 -35.01
N LEU A 13 34.56 -17.01 -34.56
CA LEU A 13 33.80 -16.30 -33.54
C LEU A 13 32.41 -15.99 -34.14
N VAL A 14 31.44 -16.87 -33.88
CA VAL A 14 30.03 -16.53 -34.09
C VAL A 14 29.68 -15.48 -33.05
N GLY A 15 29.71 -14.22 -33.47
CA GLY A 15 29.22 -13.11 -32.66
C GLY A 15 27.74 -13.32 -32.39
N LEU A 16 27.42 -13.70 -31.16
CA LEU A 16 26.04 -13.74 -30.68
C LEU A 16 25.57 -12.29 -30.59
N MET A 17 24.92 -11.79 -31.65
CA MET A 17 24.17 -10.55 -31.59
C MET A 17 23.02 -10.79 -30.62
N ALA A 18 23.23 -10.47 -29.34
CA ALA A 18 22.14 -10.32 -28.41
C ALA A 18 21.25 -9.21 -28.98
N ALA A 19 20.09 -9.58 -29.51
CA ALA A 19 19.02 -8.62 -29.75
C ALA A 19 18.73 -8.00 -28.39
N GLY A 20 19.27 -6.80 -28.18
CA GLY A 20 18.92 -5.99 -27.04
C GLY A 20 17.43 -5.72 -27.16
N CYS A 21 16.61 -6.48 -26.45
CA CYS A 21 15.28 -6.03 -26.10
C CYS A 21 15.53 -4.70 -25.39
N GLY A 22 15.28 -3.58 -26.09
CA GLY A 22 15.23 -2.28 -25.47
C GLY A 22 14.11 -2.35 -24.44
N VAL A 23 14.45 -2.70 -23.21
CA VAL A 23 13.52 -2.66 -22.10
C VAL A 23 13.21 -1.18 -21.93
N SER A 24 12.07 -0.74 -22.47
CA SER A 24 11.54 0.58 -22.19
C SER A 24 11.39 0.66 -20.68
N SER A 25 12.20 1.48 -20.01
CA SER A 25 12.05 1.72 -18.58
C SER A 25 10.60 2.05 -18.28
N PRO A 26 9.98 1.44 -17.25
CA PRO A 26 8.61 1.75 -16.91
C PRO A 26 8.47 3.26 -16.70
N SER A 27 7.57 3.89 -17.47
CA SER A 27 7.25 5.29 -17.27
C SER A 27 6.39 5.40 -16.01
N TYR A 28 6.94 6.03 -14.98
CA TYR A 28 6.21 6.46 -13.80
C TYR A 28 5.68 7.86 -14.08
N SER A 29 4.35 8.02 -14.06
CA SER A 29 3.67 9.25 -14.49
C SER A 29 2.68 9.78 -13.46
N LEU A 30 2.52 9.09 -12.33
CA LEU A 30 1.68 9.53 -11.22
C LEU A 30 2.53 10.22 -10.16
N SER A 31 2.02 11.36 -9.69
CA SER A 31 2.56 12.06 -8.54
C SER A 31 2.25 11.32 -7.24
N CYS A 32 3.22 11.26 -6.33
CA CYS A 32 2.98 10.90 -4.93
C CYS A 32 3.50 12.00 -4.03
N LEU A 33 2.86 12.15 -2.88
CA LEU A 33 3.37 12.90 -1.74
C LEU A 33 3.74 11.90 -0.64
N TYR A 34 4.99 11.91 -0.17
CA TYR A 34 5.48 10.99 0.87
C TYR A 34 6.57 11.63 1.73
N GLY A 35 6.72 11.17 2.97
CA GLY A 35 7.78 11.63 3.87
C GLY A 35 9.14 11.01 3.55
N SER A 36 10.21 11.73 3.85
CA SER A 36 11.60 11.30 3.78
C SER A 36 12.34 11.80 5.01
N SER A 37 13.12 10.94 5.66
CA SER A 37 13.90 11.32 6.84
C SER A 37 15.00 12.34 6.52
N GLU A 38 15.44 12.42 5.25
CA GLU A 38 16.49 13.36 4.80
C GLU A 38 15.93 14.68 4.29
N GLN A 39 14.81 14.63 3.56
CA GLN A 39 14.29 15.78 2.78
C GLN A 39 12.95 16.32 3.30
N GLY A 40 12.39 15.70 4.33
CA GLY A 40 11.04 16.00 4.79
C GLY A 40 10.00 15.52 3.80
N LEU A 41 9.00 16.35 3.50
CA LEU A 41 7.91 15.97 2.60
C LEU A 41 8.35 16.11 1.13
N ILE A 42 8.25 15.03 0.36
CA ILE A 42 8.59 14.98 -1.06
C ILE A 42 7.31 14.93 -1.90
N ASP A 43 7.18 15.86 -2.86
CA ASP A 43 6.23 15.79 -3.97
C ASP A 43 6.95 15.29 -5.22
N ASP A 44 6.71 14.02 -5.59
CA ASP A 44 7.39 13.36 -6.70
C ASP A 44 6.43 13.07 -7.86
N SER A 45 6.53 13.89 -8.90
CA SER A 45 5.74 13.77 -10.15
C SER A 45 5.96 12.50 -10.96
N ALA A 46 7.03 11.74 -10.70
CA ALA A 46 7.36 10.49 -11.37
C ALA A 46 7.50 9.34 -10.37
N CYS A 47 6.57 9.28 -9.42
CA CYS A 47 6.61 8.34 -8.31
C CYS A 47 6.03 6.97 -8.66
N ALA A 48 4.86 6.92 -9.31
CA ALA A 48 4.12 5.68 -9.48
C ALA A 48 3.55 5.50 -10.89
N ALA A 49 3.14 4.28 -11.20
CA ALA A 49 2.35 3.93 -12.37
C ALA A 49 1.20 3.00 -11.94
N PRO A 50 0.02 3.07 -12.59
CA PRO A 50 -1.06 2.13 -12.33
C PRO A 50 -0.61 0.67 -12.52
N ASP A 51 -1.05 -0.20 -11.62
CA ASP A 51 -0.86 -1.65 -11.73
C ASP A 51 -2.13 -2.37 -11.25
N GLY A 52 -3.06 -2.61 -12.17
CA GLY A 52 -4.39 -3.12 -11.83
C GLY A 52 -5.15 -2.18 -10.89
N LYS A 53 -5.43 -2.64 -9.66
CA LYS A 53 -6.09 -1.85 -8.60
C LYS A 53 -5.11 -1.16 -7.64
N THR A 54 -3.81 -1.42 -7.80
CA THR A 54 -2.73 -0.86 -6.99
C THR A 54 -1.78 -0.06 -7.88
N PHE A 55 -0.55 0.15 -7.41
CA PHE A 55 0.47 0.90 -8.10
C PHE A 55 1.80 0.16 -8.07
N ARG A 56 2.58 0.35 -9.12
CA ARG A 56 4.02 0.09 -9.10
C ARG A 56 4.74 1.39 -8.81
N PHE A 57 5.59 1.38 -7.80
CA PHE A 57 6.38 2.54 -7.38
C PHE A 57 7.74 2.59 -8.08
N SER A 58 8.27 3.80 -8.23
CA SER A 58 9.62 4.02 -8.75
C SER A 58 10.65 3.57 -7.70
N PRO A 59 11.76 2.93 -8.11
CA PRO A 59 12.81 2.55 -7.17
C PRO A 59 13.36 3.74 -6.38
N ARG A 60 13.37 4.94 -6.99
CA ARG A 60 13.78 6.18 -6.34
C ARG A 60 12.83 6.55 -5.20
N ALA A 61 11.52 6.53 -5.42
CA ALA A 61 10.55 6.86 -4.38
C ALA A 61 10.64 5.88 -3.21
N LEU A 62 10.74 4.57 -3.49
CA LEU A 62 10.91 3.56 -2.46
C LEU A 62 12.22 3.70 -1.67
N ALA A 63 13.30 4.15 -2.31
CA ALA A 63 14.59 4.35 -1.65
C ALA A 63 14.66 5.61 -0.78
N GLN A 64 13.81 6.61 -1.04
CA GLN A 64 13.80 7.90 -0.33
C GLN A 64 12.76 7.96 0.79
N ALA A 65 11.75 7.09 0.74
CA ALA A 65 10.65 7.09 1.69
C ALA A 65 11.11 6.86 3.14
N ASP A 66 10.46 7.59 4.04
CA ASP A 66 10.60 7.44 5.48
C ASP A 66 9.75 6.25 5.95
N TYR A 67 10.42 5.14 6.20
CA TYR A 67 9.78 3.96 6.78
C TYR A 67 9.85 4.09 8.30
N GLY A 68 8.68 4.16 8.95
CA GLY A 68 8.60 4.21 10.40
C GLY A 68 9.03 2.88 11.04
N ASP A 69 8.96 2.81 12.37
CA ASP A 69 9.36 1.61 13.14
C ASP A 69 8.58 0.33 12.75
N ASN A 70 7.41 0.48 12.15
CA ASN A 70 6.60 -0.62 11.61
C ASN A 70 7.08 -1.13 10.23
N GLY A 71 8.12 -0.52 9.65
CA GLY A 71 8.64 -0.86 8.33
C GLY A 71 7.75 -0.40 7.17
N LEU A 72 6.82 0.53 7.41
CA LEU A 72 5.88 1.06 6.42
C LEU A 72 6.09 2.56 6.25
N ALA A 73 5.90 3.03 5.02
CA ALA A 73 5.87 4.45 4.68
C ALA A 73 4.46 4.87 4.25
N GLY A 74 4.08 6.11 4.55
CA GLY A 74 2.83 6.72 4.09
C GLY A 74 2.99 7.37 2.72
N PHE A 75 2.13 7.01 1.77
CA PHE A 75 2.08 7.62 0.45
C PHE A 75 0.69 8.16 0.17
N PHE A 76 0.62 9.41 -0.30
CA PHE A 76 -0.61 10.01 -0.78
C PHE A 76 -0.58 10.11 -2.30
N ILE A 77 -1.57 9.50 -2.95
CA ILE A 77 -1.66 9.34 -4.40
C ILE A 77 -3.11 9.56 -4.80
N ASP A 78 -3.38 10.58 -5.63
CA ASP A 78 -4.73 10.83 -6.17
C ASP A 78 -5.82 10.85 -5.07
N ARG A 79 -5.59 11.64 -4.01
CA ARG A 79 -6.49 11.78 -2.84
C ARG A 79 -6.72 10.52 -2.00
N ARG A 80 -6.00 9.45 -2.29
CA ARG A 80 -5.99 8.21 -1.52
C ARG A 80 -4.68 8.08 -0.77
N VAL A 81 -4.72 7.36 0.33
CA VAL A 81 -3.56 7.17 1.19
C VAL A 81 -3.24 5.69 1.32
N PHE A 82 -1.94 5.39 1.31
CA PHE A 82 -1.42 4.04 1.28
C PHE A 82 -0.36 3.87 2.35
N TYR A 83 -0.38 2.71 3.01
CA TYR A 83 0.86 2.16 3.55
C TYR A 83 1.61 1.44 2.42
N VAL A 84 2.92 1.69 2.33
CA VAL A 84 3.82 1.12 1.32
C VAL A 84 5.02 0.48 2.00
N LYS A 85 5.38 -0.74 1.58
CA LYS A 85 6.57 -1.46 1.99
C LYS A 85 7.77 -1.13 1.10
N PRO A 86 9.01 -1.39 1.55
CA PRO A 86 10.21 -1.22 0.72
C PRO A 86 10.23 -2.01 -0.59
N ASP A 87 9.51 -3.14 -0.65
CA ASP A 87 9.39 -3.95 -1.88
C ASP A 87 8.32 -3.41 -2.86
N GLY A 88 7.62 -2.33 -2.49
CA GLY A 88 6.56 -1.71 -3.27
C GLY A 88 5.17 -2.28 -3.04
N SER A 89 5.02 -3.33 -2.24
CA SER A 89 3.70 -3.82 -1.82
C SER A 89 2.98 -2.72 -1.04
N SER A 90 1.69 -2.52 -1.30
CA SER A 90 0.92 -1.44 -0.69
C SER A 90 -0.51 -1.83 -0.36
N LEU A 91 -1.09 -1.08 0.57
CA LEU A 91 -2.47 -1.20 1.01
C LEU A 91 -3.08 0.19 1.08
N GLU A 92 -4.19 0.41 0.39
CA GLU A 92 -5.02 1.60 0.59
C GLU A 92 -5.63 1.54 2.00
N VAL A 93 -5.55 2.63 2.76
CA VAL A 93 -6.12 2.72 4.11
C VAL A 93 -6.99 3.96 4.24
N LEU A 94 -7.75 4.05 5.33
CA LEU A 94 -8.48 5.29 5.62
C LEU A 94 -7.51 6.47 5.81
N LEU A 95 -7.92 7.64 5.34
CA LEU A 95 -7.23 8.90 5.60
C LEU A 95 -7.60 9.38 6.99
N PHE A 96 -6.60 9.53 7.85
CA PHE A 96 -6.74 10.05 9.20
C PHE A 96 -5.59 11.01 9.50
N ASP A 97 -5.91 12.18 10.07
CA ASP A 97 -4.92 13.19 10.47
C ASP A 97 -3.85 13.49 9.38
N ASN A 98 -4.32 13.70 8.14
CA ASN A 98 -3.49 13.96 6.95
C ASN A 98 -2.56 12.81 6.52
N GLY A 99 -2.78 11.59 7.00
CA GLY A 99 -1.96 10.43 6.66
C GLY A 99 -2.70 9.10 6.72
N PRO A 100 -1.96 7.98 6.66
CA PRO A 100 -2.50 6.65 6.84
C PRO A 100 -3.13 6.48 8.23
N ASP A 101 -4.27 5.80 8.32
CA ASP A 101 -4.91 5.42 9.59
C ASP A 101 -3.95 4.66 10.52
N TYR A 102 -3.93 5.06 11.79
CA TYR A 102 -3.03 4.47 12.80
C TYR A 102 -3.32 2.99 13.05
N PHE A 103 -2.31 2.29 13.57
CA PHE A 103 -2.50 0.92 14.05
C PHE A 103 -3.05 0.96 15.48
N GLU A 104 -4.32 0.61 15.64
CA GLU A 104 -4.96 0.45 16.94
C GLU A 104 -4.98 -1.02 17.32
N GLU A 105 -4.43 -1.32 18.49
CA GLU A 105 -4.17 -2.68 18.96
C GLU A 105 -3.39 -3.57 17.95
N GLY A 106 -2.59 -2.94 17.10
CA GLY A 106 -1.80 -3.62 16.05
C GLY A 106 -2.55 -3.87 14.74
N LEU A 107 -3.75 -3.30 14.54
CA LEU A 107 -4.53 -3.39 13.31
C LEU A 107 -4.85 -2.01 12.73
N THR A 108 -4.81 -1.86 11.41
CA THR A 108 -5.27 -0.65 10.69
C THR A 108 -6.47 -0.98 9.80
N ARG A 109 -7.29 0.02 9.47
CA ARG A 109 -8.45 -0.13 8.58
C ARG A 109 -8.03 0.02 7.12
N GLY A 110 -7.92 -1.12 6.44
CA GLY A 110 -7.54 -1.20 5.03
C GLY A 110 -8.75 -1.26 4.09
N ILE A 111 -8.59 -0.68 2.92
CA ILE A 111 -9.62 -0.60 1.88
C ILE A 111 -9.21 -1.50 0.72
N VAL A 112 -10.08 -2.44 0.39
CA VAL A 112 -9.92 -3.27 -0.82
C VAL A 112 -11.27 -3.35 -1.50
N ASN A 113 -11.31 -3.02 -2.79
CA ASN A 113 -12.55 -3.01 -3.59
C ASN A 113 -13.66 -2.14 -2.99
N GLY A 114 -13.29 -1.03 -2.34
CA GLY A 114 -14.24 -0.11 -1.69
C GLY A 114 -14.86 -0.63 -0.40
N LYS A 115 -14.38 -1.77 0.13
CA LYS A 115 -14.80 -2.31 1.43
C LYS A 115 -13.67 -2.17 2.43
N VAL A 116 -14.04 -1.97 3.69
CA VAL A 116 -13.13 -1.85 4.83
C VAL A 116 -12.96 -3.22 5.49
N GLY A 117 -11.71 -3.57 5.77
CA GLY A 117 -11.28 -4.70 6.59
C GLY A 117 -10.19 -4.27 7.58
N PHE A 118 -9.66 -5.21 8.34
CA PHE A 118 -8.61 -4.95 9.33
C PHE A 118 -7.34 -5.70 8.98
N PHE A 119 -6.23 -4.98 8.93
CA PHE A 119 -4.95 -5.49 8.45
C PHE A 119 -3.86 -5.33 9.51
N ASN A 120 -2.95 -6.29 9.56
CA ASN A 120 -1.78 -6.20 10.43
C ASN A 120 -0.66 -5.35 9.77
N GLN A 121 0.44 -5.13 10.48
CA GLN A 121 1.60 -4.37 9.97
C GLN A 121 2.32 -5.04 8.79
N ARG A 122 2.08 -6.33 8.53
CA ARG A 122 2.53 -6.99 7.31
C ARG A 122 1.58 -6.75 6.13
N LEU A 123 0.58 -5.87 6.28
CA LEU A 123 -0.47 -5.59 5.31
C LEU A 123 -1.28 -6.85 4.93
N GLU A 124 -1.35 -7.82 5.83
CA GLU A 124 -2.16 -9.03 5.66
C GLU A 124 -3.53 -8.83 6.31
N PRO A 125 -4.63 -9.27 5.67
CA PRO A 125 -5.95 -9.20 6.28
C PRO A 125 -6.01 -10.11 7.50
N VAL A 126 -6.42 -9.54 8.63
CA VAL A 126 -6.81 -10.28 9.84
C VAL A 126 -8.33 -10.48 9.84
N ILE A 127 -9.07 -9.47 9.37
CA ILE A 127 -10.50 -9.55 9.08
C ILE A 127 -10.69 -9.04 7.66
N GLU A 128 -11.24 -9.89 6.79
CA GLU A 128 -11.39 -9.59 5.37
C GLU A 128 -12.26 -8.34 5.12
N PRO A 129 -11.93 -7.54 4.09
CA PRO A 129 -12.72 -6.39 3.68
C PRO A 129 -14.15 -6.78 3.30
N GLN A 130 -15.11 -6.32 4.10
CA GLN A 130 -16.53 -6.64 3.90
C GLN A 130 -17.48 -5.53 4.36
N TYR A 131 -16.99 -4.56 5.12
CA TYR A 131 -17.79 -3.48 5.69
C TYR A 131 -17.76 -2.25 4.79
N ASP A 132 -18.82 -1.44 4.82
CA ASP A 132 -18.80 -0.12 4.16
C ASP A 132 -17.98 0.88 4.98
N PHE A 133 -17.98 0.73 6.31
CA PHE A 133 -17.11 1.47 7.21
C PHE A 133 -16.78 0.67 8.46
N ALA A 134 -15.66 1.01 9.10
CA ALA A 134 -15.27 0.45 10.39
C ALA A 134 -14.64 1.52 11.27
N TRP A 135 -14.85 1.40 12.58
CA TRP A 135 -14.14 2.17 13.61
C TRP A 135 -12.92 1.39 14.09
N PRO A 136 -11.90 2.05 14.65
CA PRO A 136 -10.74 1.34 15.18
C PRO A 136 -11.12 0.35 16.28
N PHE A 137 -10.22 -0.60 16.54
CA PHE A 137 -10.36 -1.49 17.68
C PHE A 137 -10.04 -0.74 18.97
N GLU A 138 -10.91 -0.89 19.97
CA GLU A 138 -10.72 -0.38 21.32
C GLU A 138 -11.22 -1.43 22.32
N ASN A 139 -10.36 -1.81 23.26
CA ASN A 139 -10.63 -2.85 24.25
C ASN A 139 -11.02 -4.20 23.61
N GLY A 140 -10.36 -4.55 22.50
CA GLY A 140 -10.59 -5.79 21.77
C GLY A 140 -11.87 -5.84 20.94
N LEU A 141 -12.62 -4.73 20.85
CA LEU A 141 -13.85 -4.61 20.08
C LEU A 141 -13.76 -3.51 19.03
N ALA A 142 -14.41 -3.69 17.89
CA ALA A 142 -14.59 -2.63 16.90
C ALA A 142 -16.06 -2.53 16.50
N ARG A 143 -16.55 -1.31 16.32
CA ARG A 143 -17.83 -1.07 15.65
C ARG A 143 -17.62 -1.17 14.14
N VAL A 144 -18.56 -1.80 13.45
CA VAL A 144 -18.55 -1.95 11.99
C VAL A 144 -19.91 -1.66 11.40
N GLY A 145 -19.92 -1.10 10.20
CA GLY A 145 -21.10 -0.60 9.52
C GLY A 145 -21.30 -1.16 8.12
N MET A 146 -22.55 -1.41 7.78
CA MET A 146 -23.03 -1.64 6.42
C MET A 146 -24.01 -0.54 6.03
N ASP A 147 -24.15 -0.33 4.72
CA ASP A 147 -25.02 0.71 4.16
C ASP A 147 -24.67 2.09 4.73
N CYS A 148 -23.39 2.46 4.64
CA CYS A 148 -22.86 3.70 5.21
C CYS A 148 -22.87 4.85 4.21
N GLU A 149 -23.16 6.05 4.73
CA GLU A 149 -23.12 7.31 3.99
C GLU A 149 -22.25 8.32 4.75
N SER A 150 -21.44 9.06 4.00
CA SER A 150 -20.70 10.21 4.53
C SER A 150 -21.58 11.45 4.46
N ILE A 151 -21.96 11.97 5.61
CA ILE A 151 -22.79 13.15 5.78
C ILE A 151 -21.88 14.32 6.11
N LEU A 152 -21.98 15.40 5.34
CA LEU A 152 -21.30 16.65 5.69
C LEU A 152 -22.07 17.32 6.84
N ASP A 153 -21.40 17.51 7.97
CA ASP A 153 -21.92 18.24 9.13
C ASP A 153 -21.02 19.44 9.41
N GLY A 154 -21.34 20.57 8.77
CA GLY A 154 -20.50 21.76 8.76
C GLY A 154 -19.15 21.50 8.07
N GLU A 155 -18.05 21.71 8.80
CA GLU A 155 -16.69 21.41 8.35
C GLU A 155 -16.28 19.95 8.60
N HIS A 156 -17.12 19.17 9.28
CA HIS A 156 -16.86 17.77 9.59
C HIS A 156 -17.58 16.83 8.62
N THR A 157 -17.01 15.64 8.44
CA THR A 157 -17.70 14.53 7.77
C THR A 157 -18.02 13.48 8.81
N VAL A 158 -19.30 13.16 8.97
CA VAL A 158 -19.79 12.11 9.86
C VAL A 158 -20.19 10.92 9.00
N VAL A 159 -19.73 9.72 9.38
CA VAL A 159 -20.21 8.49 8.75
C VAL A 159 -21.42 7.98 9.54
N SER A 160 -22.53 7.77 8.85
CA SER A 160 -23.72 7.14 9.39
C SER A 160 -24.01 5.85 8.62
N CYS A 161 -24.23 4.75 9.34
CA CYS A 161 -24.49 3.44 8.75
C CYS A 161 -25.89 2.96 9.12
N ARG A 162 -26.64 2.41 8.16
CA ARG A 162 -27.99 1.87 8.44
C ARG A 162 -27.95 0.62 9.30
N GLN A 163 -26.86 -0.13 9.25
CA GLN A 163 -26.67 -1.34 10.05
C GLN A 163 -25.32 -1.30 10.75
N GLU A 164 -25.31 -1.34 12.07
CA GLU A 164 -24.09 -1.34 12.89
C GLU A 164 -24.06 -2.58 13.78
N ASN A 165 -22.86 -3.15 13.97
CA ASN A 165 -22.62 -4.24 14.91
C ASN A 165 -21.25 -4.04 15.57
N TYR A 166 -21.01 -4.74 16.67
CA TYR A 166 -19.68 -4.89 17.23
C TYR A 166 -19.08 -6.23 16.83
N ILE A 167 -17.77 -6.24 16.60
CA ILE A 167 -16.99 -7.45 16.36
C ILE A 167 -15.82 -7.53 17.32
N ASP A 168 -15.41 -8.75 17.66
CA ASP A 168 -14.13 -8.99 18.30
C ASP A 168 -12.97 -9.02 17.29
N ARG A 169 -11.75 -9.20 17.81
CA ARG A 169 -10.52 -9.27 17.01
C ARG A 169 -10.41 -10.46 16.05
N GLN A 170 -11.35 -11.41 16.10
CA GLN A 170 -11.47 -12.50 15.13
C GLN A 170 -12.59 -12.23 14.11
N GLY A 171 -13.24 -11.08 14.18
CA GLY A 171 -14.35 -10.71 13.30
C GLY A 171 -15.69 -11.33 13.69
N ARG A 172 -15.79 -11.95 14.88
CA ARG A 172 -17.07 -12.51 15.35
C ARG A 172 -17.94 -11.39 15.88
N LYS A 173 -19.20 -11.36 15.46
CA LYS A 173 -20.19 -10.42 16.00
C LYS A 173 -20.40 -10.66 17.49
N VAL A 174 -20.44 -9.59 18.26
CA VAL A 174 -20.67 -9.59 19.71
C VAL A 174 -21.70 -8.54 20.09
N GLU A 175 -22.21 -8.65 21.32
CA GLU A 175 -23.08 -7.61 21.89
C GLU A 175 -22.31 -6.30 22.07
N PRO A 176 -23.00 -5.15 21.92
CA PRO A 176 -22.36 -3.86 22.15
C PRO A 176 -21.88 -3.75 23.60
N PRO A 177 -20.75 -3.07 23.85
CA PRO A 177 -20.30 -2.80 25.20
C PRO A 177 -21.39 -2.02 25.96
N VAL A 178 -21.70 -2.45 27.17
CA VAL A 178 -22.62 -1.73 28.06
C VAL A 178 -21.96 -0.39 28.39
N PRO A 179 -22.63 0.77 28.19
CA PRO A 179 -22.07 2.06 28.55
C PRO A 179 -21.60 2.04 30.01
N ALA A 180 -20.38 2.52 30.26
CA ALA A 180 -19.92 2.74 31.63
C ALA A 180 -20.87 3.74 32.31
N GLN A 181 -21.38 3.37 33.48
CA GLN A 181 -22.21 4.25 34.32
C GLN A 181 -21.39 5.37 34.94
#